data_AF-A0A4P9YBL1-F1
#
_entry.id   AF-A0A4P9YBL1-F1
#
_cell.length_a   1.000
_cell.length_b   1.000
_cell.length_c   1.000
_cell.angle_alpha   90.00
_cell.angle_beta   90.00
_cell.angle_gamma   90.00
#
_symmetry.space_group_name_H-M   'P 1'
#
loop_
_entity.id
_entity.type
_entity.pdbx_description
1 polymer ?
#
loop_
_entity_poly.entity_id
_entity_poly.type
_entity_poly.pdbx_seq_one_letter_code
_entity_poly.pdbx_strand_id
1 'polypeptide(L)'
;YASQKALDIIVRNKGKEARGRMSELLESCQGNPLTAALCGYIFEPYAIELLEKGGTFKCRELVSGRKRQKSDKTTLDIPSSTKTVVAKVKRNQTHNQLHVPKTTNYTAIDAWIPGIGAFQMTVGKKHDIKHNAGKDLAKLGQGANKLYWLLPPLYYYSFTKKSPQNIEQHAILIPYPE
;
A
#
# COMPACT_ATOMS: atom_id res chain seq x y z
N TYR A 1 -29.29 -27.81 -7.18
CA TYR A 1 -27.83 -27.65 -6.98
C TYR A 1 -27.35 -26.58 -7.94
N ALA A 2 -27.11 -25.34 -7.49
CA ALA A 2 -26.42 -24.37 -8.33
C ALA A 2 -25.00 -24.90 -8.55
N SER A 3 -24.56 -25.04 -9.81
CA SER A 3 -23.22 -25.56 -10.08
C SER A 3 -22.16 -24.64 -9.45
N GLN A 4 -21.06 -25.20 -8.95
CA GLN A 4 -19.96 -24.43 -8.39
C GLN A 4 -19.52 -23.27 -9.32
N LYS A 5 -19.57 -23.51 -10.64
CA LYS A 5 -19.32 -22.51 -11.68
C LYS A 5 -20.31 -21.33 -11.64
N ALA A 6 -21.60 -21.57 -11.39
CA ALA A 6 -22.60 -20.51 -11.27
C ALA A 6 -22.33 -19.65 -10.03
N LEU A 7 -21.96 -20.26 -8.90
CA LEU A 7 -21.56 -19.55 -7.69
C LEU A 7 -20.29 -18.71 -7.93
N ASP A 8 -19.26 -19.26 -8.57
CA ASP A 8 -18.04 -18.53 -8.91
C ASP A 8 -18.32 -17.33 -9.82
N ILE A 9 -19.22 -17.47 -10.79
CA ILE A 9 -19.64 -16.37 -11.67
C ILE A 9 -20.39 -15.29 -10.88
N ILE A 10 -21.30 -15.67 -9.98
CA ILE A 10 -22.03 -14.72 -9.13
C ILE A 10 -21.07 -13.97 -8.22
N VAL A 11 -20.14 -14.67 -7.55
CA VAL A 11 -19.13 -14.06 -6.67
C VAL A 11 -18.23 -13.12 -7.46
N ARG A 12 -17.79 -13.50 -8.67
CA ARG A 12 -17.00 -12.63 -9.55
C ARG A 12 -17.77 -11.38 -9.97
N ASN A 13 -19.03 -11.53 -10.40
CA ASN A 13 -19.85 -10.41 -10.86
C ASN A 13 -20.21 -9.46 -9.72
N LYS A 14 -20.59 -9.99 -8.55
CA LYS A 14 -20.84 -9.18 -7.35
C LYS A 14 -19.57 -8.52 -6.82
N GLY A 15 -18.42 -9.20 -6.92
CA GLY A 15 -17.12 -8.62 -6.63
C GLY A 15 -16.75 -7.47 -7.56
N LYS A 16 -17.04 -7.57 -8.87
CA LYS A 16 -16.87 -6.45 -9.82
C LYS A 16 -17.81 -5.29 -9.51
N GLU A 17 -19.09 -5.56 -9.26
CA GLU A 17 -20.07 -4.52 -8.89
C GLU A 17 -19.66 -3.77 -7.61
N ALA A 18 -19.20 -4.51 -6.59
CA ALA A 18 -18.70 -3.93 -5.35
C ALA A 18 -17.44 -3.09 -5.58
N ARG A 19 -16.52 -3.56 -6.44
CA ARG A 19 -15.32 -2.82 -6.84
C ARG A 19 -15.64 -1.54 -7.61
N GLY A 20 -16.60 -1.58 -8.54
CA GLY A 20 -17.07 -0.38 -9.26
C GLY A 20 -17.64 0.67 -8.31
N ARG A 21 -18.53 0.28 -7.39
CA ARG A 21 -19.06 1.20 -6.35
C ARG A 21 -17.98 1.73 -5.43
N MET A 22 -16.99 0.90 -5.11
CA MET A 22 -15.84 1.29 -4.31
C MET A 22 -14.99 2.34 -5.06
N SER A 23 -14.80 2.18 -6.36
CA SER A 23 -14.16 3.17 -7.22
C SER A 23 -14.93 4.49 -7.22
N GLU A 24 -16.24 4.46 -7.51
CA GLU A 24 -17.10 5.66 -7.51
C GLU A 24 -17.10 6.39 -6.15
N LEU A 25 -17.09 5.63 -5.06
CA LEU A 25 -17.04 6.20 -3.71
C LEU A 25 -15.67 6.80 -3.41
N LEU A 26 -14.58 6.12 -3.75
CA LEU A 26 -13.22 6.65 -3.59
C LEU A 26 -13.01 7.91 -4.45
N GLU A 27 -13.56 7.94 -5.66
CA GLU A 27 -13.57 9.11 -6.55
C GLU A 27 -14.40 10.27 -5.99
N SER A 28 -15.62 10.04 -5.55
CA SER A 28 -16.49 11.09 -4.99
C SER A 28 -15.98 11.67 -3.66
N CYS A 29 -15.26 10.88 -2.88
CA CYS A 29 -14.72 11.28 -1.59
C CYS A 29 -13.31 11.93 -1.68
N GLN A 30 -12.72 12.01 -2.86
CA GLN A 30 -11.36 12.51 -3.03
C GLN A 30 -11.22 14.01 -2.78
N GLY A 31 -10.17 14.39 -2.04
CA GLY A 31 -9.87 15.81 -1.76
C GLY A 31 -10.78 16.47 -0.73
N ASN A 32 -11.87 15.81 -0.31
CA ASN A 32 -12.72 16.28 0.77
C ASN A 32 -12.20 15.78 2.14
N PRO A 33 -11.78 16.69 3.05
CA PRO A 33 -11.26 16.31 4.36
C PRO A 33 -12.25 15.51 5.22
N LEU A 34 -13.56 15.73 5.06
CA LEU A 34 -14.60 15.05 5.83
C LEU A 34 -14.76 13.58 5.44
N THR A 35 -14.35 13.21 4.24
CA THR A 35 -14.45 11.85 3.70
C THR A 35 -13.11 11.13 3.64
N ALA A 36 -12.01 11.78 4.06
CA ALA A 36 -10.67 11.21 4.05
C ALA A 36 -10.55 9.94 4.90
N ALA A 37 -11.19 9.92 6.07
CA ALA A 37 -11.21 8.73 6.93
C ALA A 37 -11.92 7.54 6.28
N LEU A 38 -13.05 7.80 5.62
CA LEU A 38 -13.80 6.78 4.88
C LEU A 38 -13.00 6.26 3.67
N CYS A 39 -12.34 7.16 2.94
CA CYS A 39 -11.43 6.76 1.87
C CYS A 39 -10.31 5.86 2.37
N GLY A 40 -9.71 6.18 3.52
CA GLY A 40 -8.67 5.35 4.14
C GLY A 40 -9.20 3.96 4.50
N TYR A 41 -10.36 3.91 5.15
CA TYR A 41 -11.02 2.65 5.55
C TYR A 41 -11.29 1.70 4.38
N ILE A 42 -11.53 2.25 3.19
CA ILE A 42 -11.81 1.50 1.98
C ILE A 42 -10.52 1.17 1.21
N PHE A 43 -9.64 2.15 1.07
CA PHE A 43 -8.42 2.04 0.29
C PHE A 43 -7.41 1.09 0.91
N GLU A 44 -7.24 1.11 2.24
CA GLU A 44 -6.27 0.29 2.95
C GLU A 44 -6.48 -1.22 2.73
N PRO A 45 -7.68 -1.80 2.96
CA PRO A 45 -7.92 -3.22 2.70
C PRO A 45 -7.68 -3.60 1.23
N TYR A 46 -8.14 -2.76 0.30
CA TYR A 46 -7.96 -3.00 -1.13
C TYR A 46 -6.48 -3.00 -1.55
N ALA A 47 -5.71 -2.05 -1.02
CA ALA A 47 -4.26 -1.99 -1.21
C ALA A 47 -3.56 -3.25 -0.68
N ILE A 48 -3.95 -3.75 0.50
CA ILE A 48 -3.42 -5.01 1.07
C ILE A 48 -3.75 -6.20 0.16
N GLU A 49 -4.98 -6.30 -0.34
CA GLU A 49 -5.38 -7.38 -1.26
C GLU A 49 -4.56 -7.38 -2.55
N LEU A 50 -4.19 -6.21 -3.07
CA LEU A 50 -3.32 -6.10 -4.23
C LEU A 50 -1.89 -6.55 -3.91
N LEU A 51 -1.35 -6.16 -2.75
CA LEU A 51 -0.04 -6.66 -2.29
C LEU A 51 -0.03 -8.19 -2.13
N GLU A 52 -1.14 -8.77 -1.63
CA GLU A 52 -1.30 -10.22 -1.46
C GLU A 52 -1.32 -10.96 -2.80
N LYS A 53 -2.05 -10.41 -3.78
CA LYS A 53 -2.06 -10.92 -5.16
C LYS A 53 -0.71 -10.76 -5.84
N GLY A 54 0.11 -9.79 -5.42
CA GLY A 54 1.38 -9.45 -6.05
C GLY A 54 1.20 -8.91 -7.47
N GLY A 55 2.28 -8.91 -8.24
CA GLY A 55 2.36 -8.39 -9.60
C GLY A 55 3.32 -7.21 -9.72
N THR A 56 3.23 -6.52 -10.85
CA THR A 56 4.11 -5.39 -11.20
C THR A 56 3.41 -4.08 -10.93
N PHE A 57 4.01 -3.26 -10.07
CA PHE A 57 3.46 -1.99 -9.63
C PHE A 57 4.23 -0.82 -10.24
N LYS A 58 3.53 0.22 -10.69
CA LYS A 58 4.18 1.47 -11.10
C LYS A 58 4.75 2.14 -9.85
N CYS A 59 6.06 2.35 -9.87
CA CYS A 59 6.84 2.87 -8.76
C CYS A 59 7.60 4.12 -9.20
N ARG A 60 7.88 5.01 -8.25
CA ARG A 60 8.80 6.14 -8.47
C ARG A 60 9.45 6.53 -7.16
N GLU A 61 10.72 6.89 -7.20
CA GLU A 61 11.39 7.42 -6.03
C GLU A 61 10.79 8.77 -5.62
N LEU A 62 10.67 9.01 -4.31
CA LEU A 62 10.26 10.28 -3.74
C LEU A 62 11.49 11.11 -3.37
N VAL A 63 11.54 12.34 -3.87
CA VAL A 63 12.57 13.34 -3.54
C VAL A 63 11.98 14.46 -2.68
N SER A 64 12.84 15.17 -1.93
CA SER A 64 12.44 16.29 -1.09
C SER A 64 12.38 17.61 -1.88
N GLY A 65 11.41 18.48 -1.53
CA GLY A 65 11.32 19.85 -2.05
C GLY A 65 10.75 20.03 -3.46
N ARG A 66 10.78 21.26 -3.98
CA ARG A 66 10.24 21.68 -5.30
C ARG A 66 11.04 21.18 -6.51
N LYS A 67 11.99 20.25 -6.33
CA LYS A 67 12.63 19.60 -7.48
C LYS A 67 11.61 18.64 -8.09
N ARG A 68 10.85 19.13 -9.09
CA ARG A 68 10.15 18.30 -10.07
C ARG A 68 11.21 17.58 -10.91
N GLN A 69 11.98 16.69 -10.29
CA GLN A 69 12.72 15.73 -11.07
C GLN A 69 11.66 14.81 -11.68
N LYS A 70 11.74 14.59 -13.00
CA LYS A 70 11.09 13.43 -13.61
C LYS A 70 11.73 12.24 -12.89
N SER A 71 11.11 11.77 -11.80
CA SER A 71 11.52 10.51 -11.20
C SER A 71 11.26 9.49 -12.28
N ASP A 72 12.31 8.77 -12.68
CA ASP A 72 12.16 7.71 -13.65
C ASP A 72 11.09 6.76 -13.13
N LYS A 73 10.04 6.59 -13.94
CA LYS A 73 8.98 5.65 -13.61
C LYS A 73 9.62 4.27 -13.65
N THR A 74 9.78 3.66 -12.49
CA THR A 74 10.26 2.30 -12.36
C THR A 74 9.08 1.38 -12.11
N THR A 75 9.35 0.08 -12.10
CA THR A 75 8.42 -0.93 -11.67
C THR A 75 8.92 -1.59 -10.41
N LEU A 76 8.00 -1.96 -9.51
CA LEU A 76 8.28 -2.82 -8.37
C LEU A 76 7.52 -4.12 -8.58
N ASP A 77 8.26 -5.23 -8.65
CA ASP A 77 7.66 -6.56 -8.71
C ASP A 77 7.49 -7.11 -7.29
N ILE A 78 6.25 -7.46 -6.97
CA ILE A 78 5.90 -8.07 -5.68
C ILE A 78 5.42 -9.50 -5.96
N PRO A 79 6.03 -10.52 -5.35
CA PRO A 79 5.55 -11.89 -5.50
C PRO A 79 4.19 -12.05 -4.81
N SER A 80 3.31 -12.85 -5.42
CA SER A 80 2.08 -13.25 -4.75
C SER A 80 2.42 -14.06 -3.49
N SER A 81 1.76 -13.76 -2.39
CA SER A 81 1.89 -14.49 -1.13
C SER A 81 0.60 -14.34 -0.33
N THR A 82 0.27 -15.33 0.51
CA THR A 82 -0.85 -15.18 1.45
C THR A 82 -0.52 -14.11 2.49
N LYS A 83 -1.47 -13.29 2.92
CA LYS A 83 -1.18 -12.38 4.04
C LYS A 83 -1.09 -13.14 5.36
N THR A 84 -0.17 -12.72 6.22
CA THR A 84 -0.09 -13.24 7.59
C THR A 84 -0.23 -12.10 8.59
N VAL A 85 -1.05 -12.33 9.61
CA VAL A 85 -1.30 -11.33 10.65
C VAL A 85 -0.32 -11.56 11.80
N VAL A 86 0.51 -10.56 12.08
CA VAL A 86 1.62 -10.68 13.04
C VAL A 86 1.68 -9.47 13.97
N ALA A 87 2.24 -9.61 15.17
CA ALA A 87 2.20 -8.53 16.15
C ALA A 87 3.16 -7.36 15.84
N LYS A 88 4.32 -7.64 15.23
CA LYS A 88 5.38 -6.66 14.97
C LYS A 88 6.42 -7.18 13.97
N VAL A 89 7.20 -6.27 13.41
CA VAL A 89 8.34 -6.61 12.55
C VAL A 89 9.45 -7.27 13.38
N LYS A 90 9.93 -8.43 12.91
CA LYS A 90 11.03 -9.21 13.52
C LYS A 90 12.09 -9.54 12.46
N ARG A 91 13.34 -9.72 12.93
CA ARG A 91 14.39 -10.33 12.11
C ARG A 91 14.01 -11.80 11.86
N ASN A 92 14.27 -12.31 10.64
CA ASN A 92 14.00 -13.69 10.22
C ASN A 92 12.52 -14.05 10.01
N GLN A 93 11.67 -13.07 9.73
CA GLN A 93 10.35 -13.38 9.15
C GLN A 93 10.52 -13.94 7.73
N THR A 94 9.54 -14.73 7.30
CA THR A 94 9.56 -15.39 5.98
C THR A 94 9.79 -14.37 4.88
N HIS A 95 10.82 -14.61 4.08
CA HIS A 95 11.17 -13.75 2.95
C HIS A 95 10.04 -13.75 1.91
N ASN A 96 9.80 -12.62 1.24
CA ASN A 96 8.77 -12.47 0.22
C ASN A 96 7.32 -12.77 0.68
N GLN A 97 7.08 -12.82 1.98
CA GLN A 97 5.75 -12.99 2.57
C GLN A 97 5.15 -11.65 2.99
N LEU A 98 3.90 -11.42 2.63
CA LEU A 98 3.13 -10.27 3.14
C LEU A 98 2.77 -10.45 4.61
N HIS A 99 3.18 -9.48 5.41
CA HIS A 99 2.84 -9.36 6.82
C HIS A 99 2.02 -8.09 7.07
N VAL A 100 0.93 -8.24 7.83
CA VAL A 100 0.05 -7.15 8.27
C VAL A 100 0.03 -7.15 9.80
N PRO A 101 0.12 -5.99 10.46
CA PRO A 101 0.09 -5.92 11.91
C PRO A 101 -1.27 -6.35 12.47
N LYS A 102 -1.27 -7.08 13.59
CA LYS A 102 -2.49 -7.52 14.29
C LYS A 102 -3.28 -6.37 14.89
N THR A 103 -2.60 -5.31 15.31
CA THR A 103 -3.23 -4.15 15.97
C THR A 103 -2.90 -2.87 15.20
N THR A 104 -3.87 -1.97 15.13
CA THR A 104 -3.71 -0.60 14.61
C THR A 104 -2.72 0.23 15.44
N ASN A 105 -2.42 -0.23 16.67
CA ASN A 105 -1.41 0.37 17.55
C ASN A 105 0.03 0.07 17.12
N TYR A 106 0.26 -0.88 16.20
CA TYR A 106 1.54 -1.03 15.51
C TYR A 106 1.69 0.11 14.50
N THR A 107 1.89 1.30 15.04
CA THR A 107 1.50 2.54 14.38
C THR A 107 2.44 2.92 13.24
N ALA A 108 3.63 2.33 13.13
CA ALA A 108 4.67 2.85 12.24
C ALA A 108 4.51 2.46 10.77
N ILE A 109 3.95 1.29 10.47
CA ILE A 109 3.92 0.66 9.15
C ILE A 109 2.60 -0.13 9.03
N ASP A 110 1.92 -0.03 7.89
CA ASP A 110 0.63 -0.68 7.67
C ASP A 110 0.77 -2.11 7.13
N ALA A 111 1.84 -2.41 6.39
CA ALA A 111 2.21 -3.76 5.98
C ALA A 111 3.71 -3.85 5.64
N TRP A 112 4.29 -5.05 5.58
CA TRP A 112 5.68 -5.23 5.14
C TRP A 112 5.91 -6.57 4.48
N ILE A 113 6.94 -6.62 3.63
CA ILE A 113 7.46 -7.83 3.02
C ILE A 113 8.99 -7.86 3.23
N PRO A 114 9.52 -8.79 4.04
CA PRO A 114 10.96 -8.98 4.19
C PRO A 114 11.60 -9.27 2.83
N GLY A 115 12.69 -8.56 2.52
CA GLY A 115 13.33 -8.58 1.19
C GLY A 115 12.90 -7.45 0.25
N ILE A 116 11.74 -6.84 0.46
CA ILE A 116 11.21 -5.79 -0.42
C ILE A 116 11.16 -4.44 0.30
N GLY A 117 10.44 -4.38 1.42
CA GLY A 117 10.30 -3.16 2.21
C GLY A 117 9.00 -3.08 2.99
N ALA A 118 8.77 -1.90 3.57
CA ALA A 118 7.54 -1.59 4.29
C ALA A 118 6.60 -0.77 3.42
N PHE A 119 5.31 -0.88 3.72
CA PHE A 119 4.23 -0.25 3.00
C PHE A 119 3.42 0.63 3.95
N GLN A 120 3.15 1.84 3.50
CA GLN A 120 2.28 2.77 4.19
C GLN A 120 1.23 3.28 3.20
N MET A 121 -0.03 3.13 3.57
CA MET A 121 -1.16 3.51 2.74
C MET A 121 -1.60 4.91 3.12
N THR A 122 -1.86 5.75 2.12
CA THR A 122 -2.45 7.05 2.42
C THR A 122 -3.31 7.59 1.28
N VAL A 123 -4.45 8.12 1.68
CA VAL A 123 -5.39 8.87 0.83
C VAL A 123 -5.30 10.39 1.12
N GLY A 124 -4.25 10.84 1.80
CA GLY A 124 -4.11 12.23 2.24
C GLY A 124 -2.67 12.74 2.12
N LYS A 125 -2.52 14.07 2.09
CA LYS A 125 -1.19 14.70 1.98
C LYS A 125 -0.41 14.71 3.29
N LYS A 126 -1.08 14.52 4.43
CA LYS A 126 -0.50 14.63 5.79
C LYS A 126 -0.40 13.25 6.43
N HIS A 127 0.55 12.44 5.98
CA HIS A 127 1.01 11.29 6.76
C HIS A 127 2.50 11.46 7.00
N ASP A 128 2.86 11.49 8.27
CA ASP A 128 4.26 11.54 8.71
C ASP A 128 4.75 10.14 9.02
N ILE A 129 6.04 9.91 8.76
CA ILE A 129 6.69 8.65 9.12
C ILE A 129 6.89 8.66 10.63
N LYS A 130 6.35 7.64 11.31
CA LYS A 130 6.47 7.56 12.77
C LYS A 130 7.88 7.15 13.17
N HIS A 131 8.34 7.62 14.34
CA HIS A 131 9.72 7.48 14.83
C HIS A 131 10.28 6.05 14.74
N ASN A 132 9.45 5.02 14.97
CA ASN A 132 9.92 3.63 15.02
C ASN A 132 10.12 2.98 13.64
N ALA A 133 9.67 3.61 12.54
CA ALA A 133 9.73 3.01 11.20
C ALA A 133 11.16 2.63 10.79
N GLY A 134 12.16 3.48 11.06
CA GLY A 134 13.56 3.18 10.71
C GLY A 134 14.12 1.93 11.40
N LYS A 135 13.76 1.69 12.67
CA LYS A 135 14.19 0.49 13.42
C LYS A 135 13.53 -0.77 12.86
N ASP A 136 12.30 -0.65 12.36
CA ASP A 136 11.57 -1.77 11.79
C ASP A 136 12.03 -2.09 10.37
N LEU A 137 12.26 -1.08 9.54
CA LEU A 137 12.82 -1.23 8.21
C LEU A 137 14.18 -1.93 8.23
N ALA A 138 15.03 -1.61 9.21
CA ALA A 138 16.33 -2.27 9.38
C ALA A 138 16.24 -3.79 9.70
N LYS A 139 15.06 -4.31 10.04
CA LYS A 139 14.84 -5.75 10.28
C LYS A 139 14.36 -6.50 9.05
N LEU A 140 14.02 -5.80 7.96
CA LEU A 140 13.44 -6.41 6.75
C LEU A 140 14.46 -7.10 5.84
N GLY A 141 15.75 -6.96 6.14
CA GLY A 141 16.84 -7.55 5.37
C GLY A 141 17.64 -6.52 4.57
N GLN A 142 18.76 -6.97 3.98
CA GLN A 142 19.63 -6.13 3.16
C GLN A 142 18.88 -5.62 1.93
N GLY A 143 19.00 -4.32 1.61
CA GLY A 143 18.30 -3.70 0.48
C GLY A 143 16.80 -3.42 0.70
N ALA A 144 16.19 -3.98 1.76
CA ALA A 144 14.76 -3.82 2.07
C ALA A 144 14.46 -2.67 3.06
N ASN A 145 15.46 -1.84 3.37
CA ASN A 145 15.31 -0.67 4.25
C ASN A 145 14.64 0.51 3.49
N LYS A 146 13.47 0.24 2.91
CA LYS A 146 12.73 1.15 2.03
C LYS A 146 11.28 1.26 2.47
N LEU A 147 10.73 2.47 2.39
CA LEU A 147 9.32 2.73 2.64
C LEU A 147 8.59 3.04 1.33
N TYR A 148 7.54 2.29 1.04
CA TYR A 148 6.68 2.49 -0.11
C TYR A 148 5.34 3.09 0.32
N TRP A 149 5.01 4.24 -0.26
CA TRP A 149 3.74 4.91 -0.10
C TRP A 149 2.75 4.40 -1.15
N LEU A 150 1.73 3.66 -0.72
CA LEU A 150 0.65 3.22 -1.59
C LEU A 150 -0.35 4.35 -1.72
N LEU A 151 -0.51 4.84 -2.94
CA LEU A 151 -1.25 6.05 -3.23
C LEU A 151 -2.31 5.79 -4.31
N PRO A 152 -3.52 6.34 -4.15
CA PRO A 152 -4.47 6.36 -5.24
C PRO A 152 -4.00 7.32 -6.36
N PRO A 153 -4.51 7.18 -7.60
CA PRO A 153 -4.10 7.96 -8.77
C PRO A 153 -4.00 9.47 -8.54
N LEU A 154 -4.95 10.05 -7.79
CA LEU A 154 -5.00 11.48 -7.53
C LEU A 154 -3.75 12.02 -6.81
N TYR A 155 -3.22 11.27 -5.84
CA TYR A 155 -2.08 11.72 -5.03
C TYR A 155 -0.75 11.23 -5.59
N TYR A 156 -0.75 10.16 -6.38
CA TYR A 156 0.47 9.49 -6.85
C TYR A 156 1.51 10.45 -7.45
N TYR A 157 1.12 11.36 -8.35
CA TYR A 157 2.08 12.26 -9.01
C TYR A 157 2.51 13.47 -8.18
N SER A 158 1.67 13.90 -7.23
CA SER A 158 1.92 15.11 -6.43
C SER A 158 2.54 14.82 -5.07
N PHE A 159 2.56 13.55 -4.65
CA PHE A 159 3.12 13.14 -3.36
C PHE A 159 4.65 13.34 -3.33
N THR A 160 5.16 13.78 -2.20
CA THR A 160 6.58 14.14 -2.02
C THR A 160 7.14 13.44 -0.80
N LYS A 161 8.47 13.32 -0.76
CA LYS A 161 9.19 12.65 0.32
C LYS A 161 8.82 13.25 1.68
N LYS A 162 8.53 12.37 2.64
CA LYS A 162 8.19 12.76 4.02
C LYS A 162 9.43 12.73 4.90
N SER A 163 9.41 13.49 5.98
CA SER A 163 10.45 13.37 7.00
C SER A 163 10.29 12.04 7.76
N PRO A 164 11.40 11.39 8.17
CA PRO A 164 12.78 11.84 8.02
C PRO A 164 13.38 11.53 6.63
N GLN A 165 14.33 12.37 6.19
CA GLN A 165 14.87 12.35 4.82
C GLN A 165 15.86 11.21 4.55
N ASN A 166 16.39 10.58 5.60
CA ASN A 166 17.36 9.49 5.53
C ASN A 166 16.74 8.12 5.20
N ILE A 167 15.41 8.00 5.20
CA ILE A 167 14.71 6.80 4.75
C ILE A 167 14.50 6.89 3.23
N GLU A 168 14.90 5.85 2.51
CA GLU A 168 14.59 5.70 1.09
C GLU A 168 13.07 5.52 0.93
N GLN A 169 12.45 6.36 0.09
CA GLN A 169 11.00 6.43 -0.02
C GLN A 169 10.56 6.40 -1.47
N HIS A 170 9.51 5.64 -1.73
CA HIS A 170 8.96 5.44 -3.06
C HIS A 170 7.45 5.63 -3.03
N ALA A 171 6.86 6.06 -4.14
CA ALA A 171 5.42 6.03 -4.34
C ALA A 171 5.05 4.86 -5.23
N ILE A 172 4.06 4.08 -4.81
CA ILE A 172 3.42 3.02 -5.58
C ILE A 172 2.02 3.51 -5.98
N LEU A 173 1.70 3.40 -7.27
CA LEU A 173 0.36 3.66 -7.76
C LEU A 173 -0.53 2.44 -7.49
N ILE A 174 -1.58 2.64 -6.72
CA ILE A 174 -2.65 1.66 -6.54
C ILE A 174 -3.82 2.09 -7.43
N PRO A 175 -4.10 1.42 -8.56
CA PRO A 175 -5.21 1.77 -9.43
C PRO A 175 -6.53 1.63 -8.68
N TYR A 176 -7.59 2.31 -9.12
CA TYR A 176 -8.90 2.03 -8.54
C TYR A 176 -9.37 0.62 -8.94
N PRO A 177 -10.26 0.03 -8.14
CA PRO A 177 -10.82 -1.28 -8.43
C PRO A 177 -11.68 -1.23 -9.71
N GLU A 178 -11.38 -2.12 -10.67
CA GLU A 178 -12.24 -2.40 -11.84
C GLU A 178 -13.33 -3.44 -11.56
#